data_AF-I2H307-F1
#
_entry.id   AF-I2H307-F1
#
_cell.length_a   1.000
_cell.length_b   1.000
_cell.length_c   1.000
_cell.angle_alpha   90.00
_cell.angle_beta   90.00
_cell.angle_gamma   90.00
#
_symmetry.space_group_name_H-M   'P 1'
#
loop_
_entity.id
_entity.type
_entity.pdbx_description
1 polymer ?
#
loop_
_entity_poly.entity_id
_entity_poly.type
_entity_poly.pdbx_seq_one_letter_code
_entity_poly.pdbx_strand_id
1 'polypeptide(L)'
;MTEELDDLFSQLQKANDELKVSTTVNEEKTSNDFSSNDDLLELEDENLTKDGRNREEIFQEIENNLKELPKFQTTFDSIGDMRKDKKELIKKLLINPSEQKRQKREKSSEDWFIIPKLSDAKRKSIERDLLLIKHRAALDPKRHYKKQKWVAPDRISVGTIIEDKTEYFSSRLKNKERKNTMLETLMADGDRNKYFKKKYNEIQEKKTSGRKGHYKQVKSRRQGGR
;
A
#
# COMPACT_ATOMS: atom_id res chain seq x y z
N MET A 1 14.93 7.12 35.81
CA MET A 1 13.89 6.31 35.16
C MET A 1 14.36 4.92 34.73
N THR A 2 15.39 4.74 33.88
CA THR A 2 15.88 3.38 33.53
C THR A 2 16.83 2.81 34.58
N GLU A 3 17.68 3.65 35.18
CA GLU A 3 18.65 3.24 36.20
C GLU A 3 17.97 2.83 37.53
N GLU A 4 16.83 3.41 37.86
CA GLU A 4 16.04 3.07 39.06
C GLU A 4 15.32 1.72 38.92
N LEU A 5 15.02 1.27 37.70
CA LEU A 5 14.39 -0.02 37.44
C LEU A 5 15.40 -1.16 37.54
N ASP A 6 16.61 -0.96 37.02
CA ASP A 6 17.66 -1.98 37.08
C ASP A 6 18.14 -2.23 38.53
N ASP A 7 18.13 -1.21 39.38
CA ASP A 7 18.45 -1.35 40.80
C ASP A 7 17.34 -2.10 41.56
N LEU A 8 16.07 -1.83 41.23
CA LEU A 8 14.92 -2.57 41.76
C LEU A 8 14.96 -4.06 41.38
N PHE A 9 15.29 -4.37 40.12
CA PHE A 9 15.42 -5.76 39.67
C PHE A 9 16.59 -6.48 40.34
N SER A 10 17.70 -5.78 40.57
CA SER A 10 18.86 -6.34 41.27
C SER A 10 18.55 -6.64 42.73
N GLN A 11 17.83 -5.76 43.42
CA GLN A 11 17.34 -6.01 44.78
C GLN A 11 16.39 -7.20 44.86
N LEU A 12 15.46 -7.32 43.90
CA LEU A 12 14.48 -8.40 43.89
C LEU A 12 15.12 -9.76 43.61
N GLN A 13 16.14 -9.81 42.75
CA GLN A 13 16.91 -11.02 42.51
C GLN A 13 17.70 -11.47 43.76
N LYS A 14 18.29 -10.53 44.49
CA LYS A 14 19.03 -10.80 45.73
C LYS A 14 18.12 -11.35 46.84
N ALA A 15 16.94 -10.78 47.02
CA ALA A 15 15.95 -11.27 47.99
C ALA A 15 15.46 -12.69 47.70
N ASN A 16 15.34 -13.06 46.41
CA ASN A 16 14.88 -14.39 46.02
C ASN A 16 15.96 -15.46 46.22
N ASP A 17 17.23 -15.10 46.07
CA ASP A 17 18.36 -15.98 46.40
C ASP A 17 18.51 -16.17 47.92
N GLU A 18 18.22 -15.14 48.73
CA GLU A 18 18.17 -15.24 50.20
C GLU A 18 17.01 -16.16 50.66
N LEU A 19 15.86 -16.13 50.00
CA LEU A 19 14.73 -17.04 50.29
C LEU A 19 15.04 -18.50 49.95
N LYS A 20 15.81 -18.78 48.89
CA LYS A 20 16.22 -20.16 48.54
C LYS A 20 17.16 -20.80 49.58
N VAL A 21 17.92 -20.00 50.32
CA VAL A 21 18.79 -20.49 51.41
C VAL A 21 17.98 -20.86 52.66
N SER A 22 16.80 -20.26 52.86
CA SER A 22 15.91 -20.58 53.99
C SER A 22 15.03 -21.82 53.82
N THR A 23 14.83 -22.30 52.59
CA THR A 23 13.91 -23.43 52.30
C THR A 23 14.58 -24.82 52.34
N THR A 24 15.91 -24.90 52.55
CA THR A 24 16.64 -26.18 52.60
C THR A 24 16.79 -26.79 54.00
N VAL A 25 16.11 -26.24 55.01
CA VAL A 25 16.10 -26.77 56.38
C VAL A 25 14.64 -26.81 56.84
N ASN A 26 13.96 -27.96 56.68
CA ASN A 26 12.79 -28.45 57.44
C ASN A 26 11.89 -29.35 56.57
N GLU A 27 12.18 -30.65 56.52
CA GLU A 27 11.22 -31.68 56.14
C GLU A 27 10.93 -32.54 57.38
N GLU A 28 9.75 -32.38 57.98
CA GLU A 28 9.19 -33.37 58.91
C GLU A 28 7.77 -33.76 58.51
N LYS A 29 7.58 -35.08 58.52
CA LYS A 29 6.39 -35.85 58.17
C LYS A 29 5.38 -35.81 59.32
N THR A 30 4.08 -35.79 59.00
CA THR A 30 3.07 -36.47 59.84
C THR A 30 2.00 -37.14 58.98
N SER A 31 2.14 -38.45 58.85
CA SER A 31 1.06 -39.41 58.63
C SER A 31 0.14 -39.47 59.86
N ASN A 32 -1.15 -39.69 59.65
CA ASN A 32 -1.96 -40.43 60.62
C ASN A 32 -2.89 -41.38 59.88
N ASP A 33 -2.78 -42.64 60.28
CA ASP A 33 -3.40 -43.87 59.79
C ASP A 33 -4.46 -44.34 60.82
N PHE A 34 -5.15 -45.44 60.49
CA PHE A 34 -6.14 -46.23 61.23
C PHE A 34 -7.60 -45.91 60.92
N SER A 35 -8.32 -46.70 60.12
CA SER A 35 -8.50 -48.18 60.08
C SER A 35 -9.19 -48.74 61.32
N SER A 36 -10.44 -49.16 61.13
CA SER A 36 -11.13 -50.30 61.76
C SER A 36 -12.58 -50.28 61.24
N ASN A 37 -13.26 -51.33 60.82
CA ASN A 37 -13.03 -52.76 60.56
C ASN A 37 -14.33 -53.21 59.86
N ASP A 38 -14.25 -53.95 58.77
CA ASP A 38 -14.53 -55.39 58.70
C ASP A 38 -16.03 -55.74 58.70
N ASP A 39 -16.55 -56.08 57.51
CA ASP A 39 -17.60 -57.09 57.39
C ASP A 39 -17.47 -57.84 56.04
N LEU A 40 -17.34 -59.16 56.13
CA LEU A 40 -16.95 -60.13 55.09
C LEU A 40 -18.01 -61.25 55.10
N LEU A 41 -18.82 -61.46 54.05
CA LEU A 41 -18.80 -62.49 52.97
C LEU A 41 -20.22 -62.40 52.33
N GLU A 42 -20.52 -62.75 51.07
CA GLU A 42 -20.38 -64.03 50.38
C GLU A 42 -20.70 -63.82 48.87
N LEU A 43 -20.22 -64.72 48.02
CA LEU A 43 -20.21 -64.63 46.56
C LEU A 43 -21.61 -64.87 45.96
N GLU A 44 -22.12 -63.93 45.15
CA GLU A 44 -23.14 -64.21 44.12
C GLU A 44 -23.18 -63.07 43.06
N ASP A 45 -22.91 -63.48 41.82
CA ASP A 45 -23.21 -62.87 40.52
C ASP A 45 -22.72 -61.44 40.15
N GLU A 46 -21.76 -61.45 39.22
CA GLU A 46 -20.86 -60.40 38.73
C GLU A 46 -21.45 -59.09 38.16
N ASN A 47 -22.75 -58.79 38.20
CA ASN A 47 -23.26 -57.54 37.57
C ASN A 47 -24.38 -56.79 38.31
N LEU A 48 -24.67 -57.07 39.59
CA LEU A 48 -25.61 -56.27 40.37
C LEU A 48 -25.07 -55.83 41.72
N THR A 49 -25.44 -54.61 42.12
CA THR A 49 -25.19 -54.06 43.46
C THR A 49 -26.25 -54.62 44.44
N LYS A 50 -25.97 -54.68 45.75
CA LYS A 50 -26.90 -55.22 46.77
C LYS A 50 -28.32 -54.58 46.77
N ASP A 51 -28.47 -53.40 46.16
CA ASP A 51 -29.74 -52.68 46.01
C ASP A 51 -30.47 -52.92 44.67
N GLY A 52 -30.05 -53.92 43.87
CA GLY A 52 -30.73 -54.31 42.62
C GLY A 52 -30.55 -53.34 41.45
N ARG A 53 -29.52 -52.47 41.49
CA ARG A 53 -29.16 -51.54 40.39
C ARG A 53 -27.90 -52.01 39.65
N ASN A 54 -27.91 -51.85 38.31
CA ASN A 54 -26.79 -52.16 37.41
C ASN A 54 -25.56 -51.32 37.78
N ARG A 55 -24.42 -51.97 38.03
CA ARG A 55 -23.19 -51.30 38.46
C ARG A 55 -22.62 -50.37 37.39
N GLU A 56 -22.78 -50.75 36.13
CA GLU A 56 -22.32 -49.97 34.96
C GLU A 56 -23.03 -48.62 34.86
N GLU A 57 -24.33 -48.57 35.15
CA GLU A 57 -25.11 -47.33 35.09
C GLU A 57 -24.67 -46.35 36.19
N ILE A 58 -24.41 -46.88 37.39
CA ILE A 58 -23.88 -46.11 38.52
C ILE A 58 -22.47 -45.60 38.19
N PHE A 59 -21.64 -46.42 37.57
CA PHE A 59 -20.29 -46.02 37.19
C PHE A 59 -20.31 -44.91 36.13
N GLN A 60 -21.20 -44.99 35.13
CA GLN A 60 -21.40 -43.92 34.16
C GLN A 60 -21.90 -42.62 34.81
N GLU A 61 -22.78 -42.73 35.81
CA GLU A 61 -23.26 -41.59 36.58
C GLU A 61 -22.14 -40.93 37.40
N ILE A 62 -21.25 -41.73 37.99
CA ILE A 62 -20.05 -41.24 38.68
C ILE A 62 -19.09 -40.57 37.69
N GLU A 63 -18.85 -41.16 36.52
CA GLU A 63 -17.98 -40.56 35.50
C GLU A 63 -18.51 -39.20 35.00
N ASN A 64 -19.83 -39.09 34.84
CA ASN A 64 -20.46 -37.82 34.46
C ASN A 64 -20.32 -36.78 35.57
N ASN A 65 -20.57 -37.16 36.82
CA ASN A 65 -20.33 -36.29 37.97
C ASN A 65 -18.85 -35.86 38.09
N LEU A 66 -17.89 -36.74 37.85
CA LEU A 66 -16.46 -36.41 37.87
C LEU A 66 -16.05 -35.44 36.77
N LYS A 67 -16.72 -35.47 35.61
CA LYS A 67 -16.52 -34.50 34.52
C LYS A 67 -17.11 -33.14 34.85
N GLU A 68 -18.20 -33.11 35.62
CA GLU A 68 -18.88 -31.89 36.06
C GLU A 68 -18.19 -31.20 37.24
N LEU A 69 -17.26 -31.89 37.92
CA LEU A 69 -16.49 -31.28 39.00
C LEU A 69 -15.69 -30.05 38.53
N PRO A 70 -15.64 -28.98 39.36
CA PRO A 70 -14.87 -27.79 39.05
C PRO A 70 -13.38 -28.16 38.97
N LYS A 71 -12.82 -28.09 37.77
CA LYS A 71 -11.39 -28.28 37.55
C LYS A 71 -10.63 -27.05 38.05
N PHE A 72 -9.49 -27.26 38.69
CA PHE A 72 -8.61 -26.16 39.09
C PHE A 72 -8.11 -25.44 37.83
N GLN A 73 -8.60 -24.22 37.61
CA GLN A 73 -8.15 -23.37 36.52
C GLN A 73 -6.82 -22.72 36.94
N THR A 74 -5.73 -23.09 36.28
CA THR A 74 -4.48 -22.35 36.40
C THR A 74 -4.43 -21.26 35.32
N THR A 75 -3.89 -20.11 35.66
CA THR A 75 -3.59 -19.03 34.70
C THR A 75 -2.27 -19.27 33.96
N PHE A 76 -1.58 -20.39 34.25
CA PHE A 76 -0.25 -20.69 33.73
C PHE A 76 -0.29 -21.21 32.28
N ASP A 77 -1.26 -22.05 31.93
CA ASP A 77 -1.36 -22.63 30.58
C ASP A 77 -1.73 -21.57 29.52
N SER A 78 -2.50 -20.56 29.91
CA SER A 78 -2.91 -19.45 29.03
C SER A 78 -1.79 -18.45 28.73
N ILE A 79 -0.67 -18.46 29.48
CA ILE A 79 0.49 -17.60 29.21
C ILE A 79 1.18 -17.95 27.87
N GLY A 80 1.09 -19.21 27.43
CA GLY A 80 1.71 -19.69 26.19
C GLY A 80 1.03 -19.16 24.92
N ASP A 81 -0.29 -19.05 24.94
CA ASP A 81 -1.08 -18.65 23.77
C ASP A 81 -1.04 -17.13 23.50
N MET A 82 -0.88 -16.30 24.54
CA MET A 82 -0.71 -14.84 24.42
C MET A 82 0.53 -14.42 23.59
N ARG A 83 1.48 -15.33 23.37
CA ARG A 83 2.68 -15.08 22.53
C ARG A 83 2.39 -15.18 21.04
N LYS A 84 1.35 -15.90 20.62
CA LYS A 84 0.96 -16.03 19.20
C LYS A 84 0.27 -14.76 18.70
N ASP A 85 -0.62 -14.19 19.50
CA ASP A 85 -1.35 -12.97 19.16
C ASP A 85 -0.44 -11.76 18.98
N LYS A 86 0.61 -11.65 19.81
CA LYS A 86 1.65 -10.61 19.65
C LYS A 86 2.38 -10.73 18.31
N LYS A 87 2.67 -11.96 17.84
CA LYS A 87 3.33 -12.17 16.54
C LYS A 87 2.44 -11.79 15.35
N GLU A 88 1.15 -12.07 15.44
CA GLU A 88 0.19 -11.69 14.39
C GLU A 88 -0.08 -10.19 14.32
N LEU A 89 -0.17 -9.52 15.48
CA LEU A 89 -0.26 -8.06 15.56
C LEU A 89 0.97 -7.39 14.96
N ILE A 90 2.17 -7.88 15.28
CA ILE A 90 3.43 -7.39 14.71
C ILE A 90 3.42 -7.56 13.18
N LYS A 91 2.93 -8.70 12.66
CA LYS A 91 2.83 -8.95 11.21
C LYS A 91 1.84 -8.01 10.50
N LYS A 92 0.73 -7.63 11.14
CA LYS A 92 -0.24 -6.64 10.62
C LYS A 92 0.29 -5.20 10.67
N LEU A 93 1.14 -4.88 11.64
CA LEU A 93 1.82 -3.57 11.71
C LEU A 93 3.03 -3.49 10.76
N LEU A 94 3.67 -4.63 10.46
CA LEU A 94 4.72 -4.82 9.46
C LEU A 94 4.15 -4.91 8.03
N ILE A 95 3.15 -4.09 7.69
CA ILE A 95 2.89 -3.77 6.28
C ILE A 95 4.23 -3.28 5.72
N ASN A 96 4.72 -3.95 4.67
CA ASN A 96 6.03 -3.71 4.07
C ASN A 96 6.35 -2.20 4.05
N PRO A 97 7.39 -1.72 4.77
CA PRO A 97 7.72 -0.30 4.80
C PRO A 97 7.89 0.31 3.40
N SER A 98 8.20 -0.52 2.40
CA SER A 98 8.26 -0.16 0.98
C SER A 98 6.91 0.20 0.37
N GLU A 99 5.83 -0.50 0.72
CA GLU A 99 4.47 -0.24 0.22
C GLU A 99 3.88 1.02 0.86
N GLN A 100 4.08 1.22 2.16
CA GLN A 100 3.69 2.47 2.82
C GLN A 100 4.46 3.68 2.28
N LYS A 101 5.76 3.52 1.97
CA LYS A 101 6.56 4.57 1.29
C LYS A 101 6.04 4.86 -0.12
N ARG A 102 5.60 3.85 -0.88
CA ARG A 102 5.02 4.05 -2.22
C ARG A 102 3.67 4.77 -2.14
N GLN A 103 2.77 4.34 -1.25
CA GLN A 103 1.48 4.98 -1.05
C GLN A 103 1.61 6.42 -0.51
N LYS A 104 2.54 6.71 0.41
CA LYS A 104 2.84 8.08 0.87
C LYS A 104 3.40 8.96 -0.25
N ARG A 105 4.26 8.42 -1.13
CA ARG A 105 4.78 9.13 -2.31
C ARG A 105 3.69 9.45 -3.32
N GLU A 106 2.73 8.55 -3.51
CA GLU A 106 1.57 8.75 -4.38
C GLU A 106 0.58 9.77 -3.80
N LYS A 107 0.38 9.76 -2.47
CA LYS A 107 -0.53 10.65 -1.73
C LYS A 107 0.13 11.92 -1.19
N SER A 108 1.28 12.32 -1.72
CA SER A 108 2.02 13.48 -1.19
C SER A 108 1.35 14.80 -1.58
N SER A 109 0.25 15.12 -0.91
CA SER A 109 -0.31 16.45 -0.70
C SER A 109 0.19 17.09 0.61
N GLU A 110 1.10 16.43 1.34
CA GLU A 110 1.55 16.85 2.68
C GLU A 110 2.50 18.05 2.63
N ASP A 111 3.35 18.15 1.61
CA ASP A 111 4.30 19.26 1.47
C ASP A 111 3.75 20.35 0.54
N TRP A 112 3.71 21.59 1.03
CA TRP A 112 3.18 22.78 0.32
C TRP A 112 3.75 22.97 -1.10
N PHE A 113 5.00 22.56 -1.33
CA PHE A 113 5.70 22.76 -2.59
C PHE A 113 5.60 21.59 -3.57
N ILE A 114 4.98 20.47 -3.17
CA ILE A 114 4.88 19.29 -4.04
C ILE A 114 3.71 19.46 -5.01
N ILE A 115 4.03 19.49 -6.30
CA ILE A 115 3.02 19.51 -7.36
C ILE A 115 2.26 18.18 -7.36
N PRO A 116 0.91 18.20 -7.39
CA PRO A 116 0.11 16.98 -7.43
C PRO A 116 0.34 16.22 -8.74
N LYS A 117 0.37 14.89 -8.66
CA LYS A 117 0.43 14.05 -9.85
C LYS A 117 -0.91 14.11 -10.57
N LEU A 118 -0.87 14.35 -11.86
CA LEU A 118 -2.07 14.43 -12.69
C LEU A 118 -2.59 13.02 -12.98
N SER A 119 -3.91 12.83 -12.93
CA SER A 119 -4.53 11.56 -13.33
C SER A 119 -4.36 11.30 -14.83
N ASP A 120 -4.36 10.04 -15.25
CA ASP A 120 -4.13 9.66 -16.65
C ASP A 120 -5.15 10.27 -17.62
N ALA A 121 -6.42 10.39 -17.20
CA ALA A 121 -7.46 11.04 -17.98
C ALA A 121 -7.16 12.52 -18.24
N LYS A 122 -6.70 13.26 -17.22
CA LYS A 122 -6.29 14.66 -17.37
C LYS A 122 -4.97 14.78 -18.14
N ARG A 123 -4.07 13.80 -18.04
CA ARG A 123 -2.84 13.77 -18.85
C ARG A 123 -3.16 13.68 -20.34
N LYS A 124 -4.17 12.90 -20.73
CA LYS A 124 -4.62 12.76 -22.12
C LYS A 124 -5.18 14.06 -22.72
N SER A 125 -5.85 14.90 -21.93
CA SER A 125 -6.35 16.19 -22.44
C SER A 125 -5.20 17.18 -22.72
N ILE A 126 -4.17 17.17 -21.87
CA ILE A 126 -3.02 18.09 -21.95
C ILE A 126 -1.90 17.55 -22.85
N GLU A 127 -1.94 16.28 -23.24
CA GLU A 127 -0.93 15.61 -24.06
C GLU A 127 -0.55 16.39 -25.33
N ARG A 128 -1.55 16.98 -26.00
CA ARG A 128 -1.32 17.81 -27.21
C ARG A 128 -0.47 19.05 -26.92
N ASP A 129 -0.75 19.72 -25.81
CA ASP A 129 0.02 20.90 -25.38
C ASP A 129 1.44 20.50 -24.94
N LEU A 130 1.62 19.34 -24.32
CA LEU A 130 2.96 18.80 -24.00
C LEU A 130 3.78 18.52 -25.26
N LEU A 131 3.17 17.94 -26.29
CA LEU A 131 3.81 17.75 -27.59
C LEU A 131 4.18 19.09 -28.22
N LEU A 132 3.31 20.09 -28.08
CA LEU A 132 3.59 21.44 -28.58
C LEU A 132 4.82 22.06 -27.90
N ILE A 133 4.92 21.94 -26.57
CA ILE A 133 6.09 22.41 -25.81
C ILE A 133 7.36 21.65 -26.22
N LYS A 134 7.27 20.34 -26.41
CA LYS A 134 8.38 19.51 -26.91
C LYS A 134 8.88 19.99 -28.27
N HIS A 135 7.97 20.35 -29.16
CA HIS A 135 8.25 20.78 -30.52
C HIS A 135 8.33 22.31 -30.70
N ARG A 136 8.47 23.08 -29.60
CA ARG A 136 8.46 24.55 -29.61
C ARG A 136 9.43 25.21 -30.60
N ALA A 137 10.54 24.55 -30.92
CA ALA A 137 11.54 25.03 -31.87
C ALA A 137 11.06 25.08 -33.33
N ALA A 138 10.00 24.37 -33.69
CA ALA A 138 9.45 24.33 -35.04
C ALA A 138 8.21 25.22 -35.23
N LEU A 139 7.74 25.90 -34.17
CA LEU A 139 6.48 26.64 -34.19
C LEU A 139 6.60 28.01 -34.87
N ASP A 140 7.71 28.71 -34.59
CA ASP A 140 7.97 30.03 -35.12
C ASP A 140 9.37 30.03 -35.75
N PRO A 141 9.49 30.32 -37.06
CA PRO A 141 10.79 30.35 -37.74
C PRO A 141 11.74 31.42 -37.20
N LYS A 142 11.24 32.41 -36.45
CA LYS A 142 12.05 33.48 -35.86
C LYS A 142 12.49 33.19 -34.43
N ARG A 143 11.89 32.19 -33.76
CA ARG A 143 12.23 31.85 -32.37
C ARG A 143 13.09 30.61 -32.31
N HIS A 144 14.38 30.82 -32.07
CA HIS A 144 15.35 29.76 -31.84
C HIS A 144 15.56 29.53 -30.34
N TYR A 145 15.14 28.36 -29.84
CA TYR A 145 15.37 27.96 -28.46
C TYR A 145 16.69 27.21 -28.29
N LYS A 146 17.27 27.27 -27.09
CA LYS A 146 18.39 26.40 -26.71
C LYS A 146 18.00 24.92 -26.89
N LYS A 147 18.88 24.14 -27.51
CA LYS A 147 18.66 22.71 -27.76
C LYS A 147 18.55 21.97 -26.42
N GLN A 148 17.43 21.27 -26.21
CA GLN A 148 17.19 20.46 -25.03
C GLN A 148 16.35 19.23 -25.41
N LYS A 149 16.62 18.08 -24.78
CA LYS A 149 15.79 16.88 -24.92
C LYS A 149 14.67 16.92 -23.89
N TRP A 150 13.65 17.72 -24.17
CA TRP A 150 12.52 17.85 -23.24
C TRP A 150 11.65 16.59 -23.26
N VAL A 151 11.41 16.03 -22.08
CA VAL A 151 10.50 14.92 -21.82
C VAL A 151 9.46 15.41 -20.82
N ALA A 152 8.20 15.05 -21.04
CA ALA A 152 7.11 15.46 -20.15
C ALA A 152 7.39 14.97 -18.72
N PRO A 153 7.42 15.86 -17.71
CA PRO A 153 7.64 15.48 -16.32
C PRO A 153 6.52 14.57 -15.77
N ASP A 154 6.81 13.87 -14.67
CA ASP A 154 5.83 13.02 -13.98
C ASP A 154 4.73 13.87 -13.30
N ARG A 155 5.14 14.93 -12.61
CA ARG A 155 4.25 15.89 -11.94
C ARG A 155 4.24 17.19 -12.73
N ILE A 156 3.06 17.60 -13.17
CA ILE A 156 2.83 18.82 -13.93
C ILE A 156 1.54 19.48 -13.48
N SER A 157 1.54 20.81 -13.48
CA SER A 157 0.35 21.64 -13.27
C SER A 157 0.21 22.61 -14.44
N VAL A 158 -1.00 22.77 -14.95
CA VAL A 158 -1.32 23.78 -15.96
C VAL A 158 -1.89 24.99 -15.24
N GLY A 159 -1.32 26.16 -15.52
CA GLY A 159 -1.76 27.43 -14.96
C GLY A 159 -2.01 28.46 -16.05
N THR A 160 -2.80 29.48 -15.72
CA THR A 160 -3.06 30.63 -16.58
C THR A 160 -2.33 31.84 -16.00
N ILE A 161 -1.71 32.64 -16.86
CA ILE A 161 -1.04 33.87 -16.43
C ILE A 161 -2.11 34.88 -16.00
N ILE A 162 -2.00 35.38 -14.76
CA ILE A 162 -2.85 36.47 -14.24
C ILE A 162 -2.10 37.77 -14.50
N GLU A 163 -2.62 38.55 -15.45
CA GLU A 163 -2.08 39.87 -15.78
C GLU A 163 -2.48 40.88 -14.70
N ASP A 164 -1.54 41.73 -14.31
CA ASP A 164 -1.78 42.81 -13.36
C ASP A 164 -2.69 43.91 -13.95
N LYS A 165 -3.31 44.73 -13.09
CA LYS A 165 -4.17 45.85 -13.47
C LYS A 165 -3.38 47.12 -13.84
N THR A 166 -2.06 47.06 -13.86
CA THR A 166 -1.18 48.20 -14.18
C THR A 166 -0.89 48.31 -15.68
N GLU A 167 -0.81 47.18 -16.40
CA GLU A 167 -0.55 47.13 -17.84
C GLU A 167 -1.76 46.63 -18.64
N TYR A 168 -2.40 47.52 -19.41
CA TYR A 168 -3.63 47.19 -20.16
C TYR A 168 -3.43 46.83 -21.63
N PHE A 169 -2.41 47.38 -22.29
CA PHE A 169 -2.37 47.42 -23.76
C PHE A 169 -1.24 46.61 -24.41
N SER A 170 -0.18 46.27 -23.69
CA SER A 170 0.99 45.59 -24.29
C SER A 170 0.93 44.07 -24.13
N SER A 171 0.89 43.61 -22.88
CA SER A 171 1.00 42.19 -22.52
C SER A 171 -0.36 41.49 -22.38
N ARG A 172 -1.44 42.27 -22.24
CA ARG A 172 -2.78 41.79 -21.89
C ARG A 172 -3.59 41.30 -23.08
N LEU A 173 -4.09 40.07 -22.97
CA LEU A 173 -5.03 39.51 -23.96
C LEU A 173 -6.46 39.96 -23.70
N LYS A 174 -7.19 40.31 -24.77
CA LYS A 174 -8.63 40.60 -24.69
C LYS A 174 -9.40 39.31 -24.37
N ASN A 175 -10.58 39.45 -23.76
CA ASN A 175 -11.39 38.29 -23.36
C ASN A 175 -11.71 37.32 -24.52
N LYS A 176 -11.86 37.85 -25.75
CA LYS A 176 -12.16 37.05 -26.95
C LYS A 176 -10.95 36.22 -27.43
N GLU A 177 -9.74 36.69 -27.15
CA GLU A 177 -8.48 36.07 -27.55
C GLU A 177 -7.99 35.05 -26.51
N ARG A 178 -8.48 35.13 -25.27
CA ARG A 178 -8.19 34.16 -24.22
C ARG A 178 -8.82 32.80 -24.55
N LYS A 179 -7.98 31.78 -24.66
CA LYS A 179 -8.36 30.40 -24.98
C LYS A 179 -8.03 29.46 -23.83
N ASN A 180 -8.65 28.28 -23.84
CA ASN A 180 -8.50 27.31 -22.76
C ASN A 180 -7.18 26.51 -22.86
N THR A 181 -6.66 26.32 -24.07
CA THR A 181 -5.47 25.51 -24.34
C THR A 181 -4.46 26.26 -25.18
N MET A 182 -3.18 25.89 -25.07
CA MET A 182 -2.11 26.52 -25.85
C MET A 182 -2.26 26.21 -27.34
N LEU A 183 -2.72 25.00 -27.66
CA LEU A 183 -3.05 24.60 -29.03
C LEU A 183 -4.15 25.49 -29.64
N GLU A 184 -5.21 25.79 -28.90
CA GLU A 184 -6.31 26.62 -29.40
C GLU A 184 -5.83 28.06 -29.69
N THR A 185 -4.99 28.64 -28.84
CA THR A 185 -4.33 29.92 -29.11
C THR A 185 -3.51 29.86 -30.39
N LEU A 186 -2.77 28.77 -30.62
CA LEU A 186 -1.98 28.59 -31.83
C LEU A 186 -2.84 28.47 -33.08
N MET A 187 -3.96 27.76 -33.00
CA MET A 187 -4.89 27.59 -34.13
C MET A 187 -5.66 28.86 -34.47
N ALA A 188 -5.88 29.74 -33.48
CA ALA A 188 -6.50 31.04 -33.70
C ALA A 188 -5.58 32.04 -34.44
N ASP A 189 -4.26 31.81 -34.44
CA ASP A 189 -3.28 32.66 -35.11
C ASP A 189 -3.23 32.37 -36.63
N GLY A 190 -3.79 33.29 -37.42
CA GLY A 190 -3.86 33.19 -38.87
C GLY A 190 -2.49 33.17 -39.57
N ASP A 191 -1.53 33.93 -39.06
CA ASP A 191 -0.20 34.05 -39.67
C ASP A 191 0.61 32.75 -39.50
N ARG A 192 0.54 32.18 -38.28
CA ARG A 192 1.17 30.87 -38.00
C ARG A 192 0.54 29.76 -38.83
N ASN A 193 -0.79 29.74 -38.96
CA ASN A 193 -1.48 28.76 -39.80
C ASN A 193 -1.03 28.83 -41.27
N LYS A 194 -0.87 30.04 -41.81
CA LYS A 194 -0.36 30.24 -43.18
C LYS A 194 1.06 29.68 -43.34
N TYR A 195 1.92 29.95 -42.35
CA TYR A 195 3.28 29.41 -42.33
C TYR A 195 3.29 27.88 -42.26
N PHE A 196 2.53 27.29 -41.34
CA PHE A 196 2.45 25.82 -41.20
C PHE A 196 1.91 25.15 -42.45
N LYS A 197 0.85 25.70 -43.06
CA LYS A 197 0.30 25.18 -44.31
C LYS A 197 1.34 25.22 -45.44
N LYS A 198 2.04 26.34 -45.60
CA LYS A 198 3.11 26.49 -46.60
C LYS A 198 4.24 25.47 -46.38
N LYS A 199 4.80 25.40 -45.17
CA LYS A 199 5.91 24.49 -44.86
C LYS A 199 5.51 23.03 -44.89
N TYR A 200 4.29 22.70 -44.47
CA TYR A 200 3.75 21.36 -44.59
C TYR A 200 3.72 20.93 -46.06
N ASN A 201 3.16 21.75 -46.96
CA ASN A 201 3.09 21.43 -48.39
C ASN A 201 4.49 21.25 -49.01
N GLU A 202 5.43 22.14 -48.72
CA GLU A 202 6.84 22.03 -49.16
C GLU A 202 7.48 20.71 -48.69
N ILE A 203 7.26 20.33 -47.43
CA ILE A 203 7.75 19.07 -46.87
C ILE A 203 7.06 17.87 -47.54
N GLN A 204 5.75 17.94 -47.80
CA GLN A 204 5.01 16.87 -48.45
C GLN A 204 5.45 16.67 -49.90
N GLU A 205 5.67 17.74 -50.65
CA GLU A 205 6.19 17.69 -52.01
C GLU A 205 7.58 17.07 -52.03
N LYS A 206 8.49 17.55 -51.17
CA LYS A 206 9.84 16.98 -51.02
C LYS A 206 9.80 15.50 -50.65
N LYS A 207 8.94 15.11 -49.69
CA LYS A 207 8.79 13.71 -49.27
C LYS A 207 8.14 12.85 -50.35
N THR A 208 7.22 13.38 -51.15
CA THR A 208 6.51 12.64 -52.19
C THR A 208 7.32 12.51 -53.49
N SER A 209 8.28 13.41 -53.71
CA SER A 209 9.19 13.35 -54.85
C SER A 209 9.84 11.97 -55.00
N GLY A 210 9.89 11.45 -56.23
CA GLY A 210 10.51 10.16 -56.56
C GLY A 210 9.79 8.90 -56.02
N ARG A 211 8.69 9.02 -55.27
CA ARG A 211 7.93 7.87 -54.76
C ARG A 211 7.01 7.27 -55.84
N LYS A 212 6.08 6.41 -55.42
CA LYS A 212 5.12 5.69 -56.26
C LYS A 212 4.37 6.56 -57.27
N GLY A 213 4.03 7.81 -56.91
CA GLY A 213 3.36 8.74 -57.83
C GLY A 213 4.20 9.03 -59.07
N HIS A 214 5.47 9.40 -58.87
CA HIS A 214 6.44 9.61 -59.95
C HIS A 214 6.64 8.33 -60.78
N TYR A 215 6.83 7.18 -60.13
CA TYR A 215 7.00 5.90 -60.83
C TYR A 215 5.81 5.54 -61.73
N LYS A 216 4.58 5.71 -61.22
CA LYS A 216 3.35 5.47 -62.01
C LYS A 216 3.27 6.41 -63.21
N GLN A 217 3.62 7.68 -63.05
CA GLN A 217 3.62 8.67 -64.14
C GLN A 217 4.68 8.34 -65.21
N VAL A 218 5.85 7.87 -64.81
CA VAL A 218 6.87 7.39 -65.77
C VAL A 218 6.36 6.16 -66.52
N LYS A 219 5.74 5.21 -65.82
CA LYS A 219 5.18 4.00 -66.44
C LYS A 219 4.06 4.34 -67.44
N SER A 220 3.14 5.25 -67.10
CA SER A 220 2.06 5.65 -68.01
C SER A 220 2.59 6.35 -69.24
N ARG A 221 3.59 7.24 -69.10
CA ARG A 221 4.27 7.88 -70.25
C ARG A 221 4.93 6.87 -71.18
N ARG A 222 5.48 5.76 -70.65
CA ARG A 222 6.03 4.67 -71.47
C ARG A 222 4.96 3.84 -72.19
N GLN A 223 3.76 3.71 -71.61
CA GLN A 223 2.67 2.94 -72.21
C GLN A 223 1.89 3.73 -73.26
N GLY A 224 1.72 5.05 -73.09
CA GLY A 224 0.99 5.91 -74.03
C GLY A 224 1.79 6.37 -75.26
N GLY A 225 3.04 5.92 -75.42
CA GLY A 225 3.87 6.16 -76.60
C GLY A 225 3.89 5.00 -77.60
N ARG A 226 2.93 4.09 -77.52
CA ARG A 226 2.66 3.01 -78.46
C ARG A 226 1.29 3.18 -79.07
#